data_AF-X1E170-F1
#
_entry.id   AF-X1E170-F1
#
_cell.length_a   1.000
_cell.length_b   1.000
_cell.length_c   1.000
_cell.angle_alpha   90.00
_cell.angle_beta   90.00
_cell.angle_gamma   90.00
#
_symmetry.space_group_name_H-M   'P 1'
#
loop_
_entity.id
_entity.type
_entity.pdbx_description
1 polymer ?
#
loop_
_entity_poly.entity_id
_entity_poly.type
_entity_poly.pdbx_seq_one_letter_code
_entity_poly.pdbx_strand_id
1 'polypeptide(L)'
;FHNSWVTDIPVNRANVAQLVKAGRAQWIIENEGFNTLKNQGYHLEHNFGHGKQYLSEAFFVLNLIAFFMHQIFVLTDRLYRKCRAKFSARIEHFSNFRSVLR
;
A
#
# COMPACT_ATOMS: atom_id res chain seq x y z
N PHE A 1 -22.03 9.96 6.22
CA PHE A 1 -20.90 10.05 5.27
C PHE A 1 -21.32 10.94 4.11
N HIS A 2 -20.64 12.06 3.89
CA HIS A 2 -20.83 12.96 2.74
C HIS A 2 -19.55 12.92 1.91
N ASN A 3 -19.66 12.70 0.61
CA ASN A 3 -18.51 12.68 -0.30
C ASN A 3 -18.75 13.69 -1.42
N SER A 4 -17.81 14.61 -1.61
CA SER A 4 -17.85 15.68 -2.60
C SER A 4 -16.55 15.69 -3.38
N TRP A 5 -16.63 15.80 -4.70
CA TRP A 5 -15.49 15.80 -5.61
C TRP A 5 -15.79 16.72 -6.79
N VAL A 6 -14.74 17.26 -7.40
CA VAL A 6 -14.82 18.18 -8.55
C VAL A 6 -14.26 17.43 -9.76
N THR A 7 -14.87 17.61 -10.93
CA THR A 7 -14.39 17.03 -12.19
C THR A 7 -14.66 17.98 -13.35
N ASP A 8 -13.76 17.96 -14.34
CA ASP A 8 -13.97 18.61 -15.63
C ASP A 8 -14.73 17.71 -16.62
N ILE A 9 -15.05 16.47 -16.23
CA ILE A 9 -15.81 15.52 -17.06
C ILE A 9 -17.31 15.84 -16.99
N PRO A 10 -18.01 16.06 -18.11
CA PRO A 10 -19.45 16.31 -18.11
C PRO A 10 -20.23 15.16 -17.49
N VAL A 11 -21.01 15.43 -16.44
CA VAL A 11 -21.77 14.41 -15.71
C VAL A 11 -23.12 14.17 -16.39
N ASN A 12 -23.43 12.90 -16.68
CA ASN A 12 -24.72 12.46 -17.19
C ASN A 12 -25.16 11.14 -16.54
N ARG A 13 -26.39 10.68 -16.82
CA ARG A 13 -26.94 9.47 -16.21
C ARG A 13 -26.14 8.19 -16.52
N ALA A 14 -25.43 8.16 -17.66
CA ALA A 14 -24.65 6.99 -18.06
C ALA A 14 -23.30 6.90 -17.34
N ASN A 15 -22.66 8.04 -17.00
CA ASN A 15 -21.32 8.04 -16.41
C ASN A 15 -21.27 8.32 -14.89
N VAL A 16 -22.35 8.83 -14.29
CA VAL A 16 -22.36 9.25 -12.88
C VAL A 16 -21.93 8.12 -11.93
N ALA A 17 -22.35 6.87 -12.19
CA ALA A 17 -21.99 5.73 -11.35
C ALA A 17 -20.48 5.43 -11.39
N GLN A 18 -19.85 5.56 -12.56
CA GLN A 18 -18.41 5.35 -12.72
C GLN A 18 -17.60 6.49 -12.10
N LEU A 19 -18.05 7.74 -12.28
CA LEU A 19 -17.37 8.91 -11.70
C LEU A 19 -17.43 8.88 -10.17
N VAL A 20 -18.55 8.49 -9.57
CA VAL A 20 -18.65 8.31 -8.12
C VAL A 20 -17.70 7.21 -7.61
N LYS A 21 -17.52 6.11 -8.36
CA LYS A 21 -16.52 5.08 -8.02
C LYS A 21 -15.10 5.63 -8.08
N ALA A 22 -14.77 6.41 -9.12
CA ALA A 22 -13.47 7.05 -9.26
C ALA A 22 -13.20 8.06 -8.12
N GLY A 23 -14.19 8.90 -7.77
CA GLY A 23 -14.07 9.82 -6.64
C GLY A 23 -13.88 9.13 -5.29
N ARG A 24 -14.36 7.89 -5.13
CA ARG A 24 -14.08 7.06 -3.94
C ARG A 24 -12.70 6.41 -3.96
N ALA A 25 -12.04 6.32 -5.12
CA ALA A 25 -10.74 5.66 -5.22
C ALA A 25 -9.65 6.35 -4.37
N GLN A 26 -9.76 7.67 -4.13
CA GLN A 26 -8.85 8.37 -3.23
C GLN A 26 -8.89 7.79 -1.81
N TRP A 27 -10.08 7.55 -1.27
CA TRP A 27 -10.25 6.93 0.05
C TRP A 27 -9.68 5.51 0.09
N ILE A 28 -9.85 4.75 -1.01
CA ILE A 28 -9.28 3.40 -1.14
C ILE A 28 -7.75 3.46 -1.11
N ILE A 29 -7.12 4.36 -1.87
CA ILE A 29 -5.66 4.53 -1.90
C ILE A 29 -5.14 4.87 -0.50
N GLU A 30 -5.83 5.75 0.22
CA GLU A 30 -5.44 6.17 1.56
C GLU A 30 -5.57 5.05 2.60
N ASN A 31 -6.72 4.37 2.64
CA ASN A 31 -7.02 3.36 3.66
C ASN A 31 -6.44 1.98 3.38
N GLU A 32 -6.12 1.66 2.12
CA GLU A 32 -5.47 0.41 1.76
C GLU A 32 -3.97 0.60 1.55
N GLY A 33 -3.58 1.32 0.50
CA GLY A 33 -2.18 1.46 0.08
C GLY A 33 -1.32 2.20 1.10
N PHE A 34 -1.68 3.45 1.42
CA PHE A 34 -0.89 4.26 2.36
C PHE A 34 -0.93 3.71 3.78
N ASN A 35 -2.08 3.24 4.25
CA ASN A 35 -2.17 2.58 5.55
C ASN A 35 -1.29 1.32 5.62
N THR A 36 -1.21 0.53 4.53
CA THR A 36 -0.32 -0.64 4.49
C THR A 36 1.14 -0.24 4.59
N LEU A 37 1.56 0.77 3.81
CA LEU A 37 2.93 1.25 3.80
C LEU A 37 3.35 1.88 5.14
N LYS A 38 2.44 2.58 5.81
CA LYS A 38 2.73 3.21 7.11
C LYS A 38 2.67 2.20 8.26
N ASN A 39 1.55 1.48 8.37
CA ASN A 39 1.18 0.80 9.62
C ASN A 39 1.34 -0.72 9.56
N GLN A 40 1.54 -1.34 8.39
CA GLN A 40 1.46 -2.80 8.23
C GLN A 40 2.83 -3.48 7.98
N GLY A 41 3.88 -2.94 8.62
CA GLY A 41 5.23 -3.56 8.67
C GLY A 41 6.27 -2.93 7.73
N TYR A 42 5.85 -2.00 6.87
CA TYR A 42 6.76 -1.25 5.98
C TYR A 42 7.28 0.04 6.63
N HIS A 43 6.60 0.59 7.64
CA HIS A 43 7.06 1.72 8.44
C HIS A 43 7.46 2.94 7.59
N LEU A 44 6.70 3.22 6.51
CA LEU A 44 6.88 4.37 5.61
C LEU A 44 6.45 5.68 6.30
N GLU A 45 7.16 6.02 7.37
CA GLU A 45 6.93 7.19 8.21
C GLU A 45 7.94 8.31 7.92
N HIS A 46 7.73 9.47 8.55
CA HIS A 46 8.52 10.69 8.36
C HIS A 46 10.02 10.55 8.73
N ASN A 47 10.43 9.43 9.32
CA ASN A 47 11.83 9.12 9.63
C ASN A 47 12.72 8.98 8.39
N PHE A 48 12.14 8.82 7.20
CA PHE A 48 12.84 8.97 5.93
C PHE A 48 12.97 10.44 5.49
N GLY A 49 12.86 11.43 6.38
CA GLY A 49 13.04 12.85 6.06
C GLY A 49 14.39 13.43 6.50
N HIS A 50 15.13 12.74 7.38
CA HIS A 50 16.31 13.30 8.08
C HIS A 50 17.67 12.84 7.52
N GLY A 51 17.69 12.26 6.32
CA GLY A 51 18.92 11.77 5.69
C GLY A 51 19.87 12.92 5.31
N LYS A 52 21.16 12.80 5.65
CA LYS A 52 22.18 13.85 5.42
C LYS A 52 22.42 14.19 3.94
N GLN A 53 22.10 13.29 3.00
CA GLN A 53 22.04 13.48 1.54
C GLN A 53 21.49 12.18 0.90
N TYR A 54 20.33 12.22 0.25
CA TYR A 54 19.64 11.10 -0.46
C TYR A 54 19.34 9.81 0.33
N LEU A 55 19.86 9.63 1.54
CA LEU A 55 19.67 8.41 2.35
C LEU A 55 18.19 8.12 2.63
N SER A 56 17.45 9.18 2.94
CA SER A 56 16.00 9.22 3.06
C SER A 56 15.29 8.63 1.84
N GLU A 57 15.63 9.16 0.66
CA GLU A 57 15.08 8.76 -0.62
C GLU A 57 15.46 7.32 -0.99
N ALA A 58 16.72 6.93 -0.77
CA ALA A 58 17.19 5.58 -1.03
C ALA A 58 16.41 4.54 -0.21
N PHE A 59 16.20 4.78 1.09
CA PHE A 59 15.39 3.88 1.91
C PHE A 59 13.91 3.88 1.52
N PHE A 60 13.36 5.04 1.16
CA PHE A 60 12.00 5.12 0.63
C PHE A 60 11.83 4.26 -0.63
N VAL A 61 12.75 4.38 -1.60
CA VAL A 61 12.74 3.58 -2.84
C VAL A 61 12.90 2.09 -2.55
N LEU A 62 13.85 1.70 -1.68
CA LEU A 62 14.03 0.30 -1.29
C LEU A 62 12.76 -0.28 -0.62
N ASN A 63 12.06 0.53 0.18
CA ASN A 63 10.80 0.13 0.80
C ASN A 63 9.71 -0.10 -0.24
N LEU A 64 9.58 0.80 -1.22
CA LEU A 64 8.64 0.65 -2.33
C LEU A 64 8.96 -0.57 -3.19
N ILE A 65 10.23 -0.83 -3.49
CA ILE A 65 10.66 -2.03 -4.21
C ILE A 65 10.23 -3.29 -3.44
N ALA A 66 10.50 -3.36 -2.13
CA ALA A 66 10.09 -4.48 -1.30
C ALA A 66 8.55 -4.64 -1.29
N PHE A 67 7.80 -3.54 -1.21
CA PHE A 67 6.35 -3.56 -1.32
C PHE A 67 5.88 -4.15 -2.65
N PHE A 68 6.40 -3.65 -3.78
CA PHE A 68 6.04 -4.15 -5.10
C PHE A 68 6.41 -5.62 -5.29
N MET A 69 7.60 -6.04 -4.85
CA MET A 69 8.01 -7.45 -4.91
C MET A 69 7.03 -8.35 -4.15
N HIS A 70 6.60 -7.96 -2.95
CA HIS A 70 5.58 -8.72 -2.21
C HIS A 70 4.24 -8.78 -2.96
N GLN A 71 3.81 -7.70 -3.62
CA GLN A 71 2.59 -7.71 -4.42
C GLN A 71 2.72 -8.63 -5.65
N ILE A 72 3.87 -8.59 -6.34
CA ILE A 72 4.18 -9.51 -7.44
C ILE A 72 4.14 -10.96 -6.94
N PHE A 73 4.76 -11.28 -5.80
CA PHE A 73 4.75 -12.63 -5.25
C PHE A 73 3.36 -13.12 -4.86
N VAL A 74 2.49 -12.24 -4.34
CA VAL A 74 1.08 -12.61 -4.13
C VAL A 74 0.42 -13.04 -5.44
N LEU A 75 0.71 -12.37 -6.55
CA LEU A 75 0.13 -12.66 -7.85
C LEU A 75 0.75 -13.89 -8.53
N THR A 76 2.06 -14.08 -8.43
CA THR A 76 2.80 -15.05 -9.25
C THR A 76 3.26 -16.29 -8.47
N ASP A 77 3.58 -16.15 -7.19
CA ASP A 77 4.25 -17.20 -6.41
C ASP A 77 3.27 -17.99 -5.52
N ARG A 78 3.12 -19.28 -5.84
CA ARG A 78 2.24 -20.21 -5.10
C ARG A 78 2.75 -20.50 -3.69
N LEU A 79 4.06 -20.59 -3.48
CA LEU A 79 4.65 -20.85 -2.17
C LEU A 79 4.50 -19.63 -1.28
N TYR A 80 4.79 -18.44 -1.81
CA TYR A 80 4.56 -17.19 -1.10
C TYR A 80 3.11 -17.05 -0.67
N ARG A 81 2.14 -17.31 -1.57
CA ARG A 81 0.70 -17.31 -1.22
C ARG A 81 0.37 -18.28 -0.08
N LYS A 82 0.88 -19.52 -0.13
CA LYS A 82 0.66 -20.52 0.93
C LYS A 82 1.25 -20.06 2.27
N CYS A 83 2.45 -19.48 2.26
CA CYS A 83 3.08 -18.93 3.46
C CYS A 83 2.29 -17.73 4.00
N ARG A 84 1.92 -16.77 3.14
CA ARG A 84 1.16 -15.58 3.53
C ARG A 84 -0.21 -15.94 4.10
N ALA A 85 -0.87 -16.98 3.61
CA ALA A 85 -2.17 -17.45 4.07
C ALA A 85 -2.17 -17.96 5.54
N LYS A 86 -1.00 -18.27 6.11
CA LYS A 86 -0.88 -18.68 7.52
C LYS A 86 -1.01 -17.52 8.51
N PHE A 87 -0.95 -16.28 8.03
CA PHE A 87 -0.97 -15.08 8.86
C PHE A 87 -2.19 -14.24 8.51
N SER A 88 -2.84 -13.66 9.51
CA SER A 88 -3.96 -12.75 9.23
C SER A 88 -3.42 -11.36 8.93
N ALA A 89 -2.66 -10.79 9.87
CA ALA A 89 -2.06 -9.48 9.73
C ALA A 89 -0.74 -9.53 8.96
N ARG A 90 -0.46 -8.50 8.16
CA ARG A 90 0.83 -8.39 7.45
C ARG A 90 1.98 -8.19 8.44
N ILE A 91 1.76 -7.43 9.53
CA ILE A 91 2.74 -7.24 10.61
C ILE A 91 3.19 -8.58 11.20
N GLU A 92 2.26 -9.51 11.42
CA GLU A 92 2.55 -10.85 11.95
C GLU A 92 3.48 -11.64 11.01
N HIS A 93 3.20 -11.58 9.71
CA HIS A 93 4.05 -12.19 8.69
C HIS A 93 5.47 -11.61 8.68
N PHE A 94 5.61 -10.28 8.79
CA PHE A 94 6.92 -9.62 8.92
C PHE A 94 7.63 -10.01 10.22
N SER A 95 6.90 -10.12 11.33
CA SER A 95 7.45 -10.55 12.62
C SER A 95 8.04 -11.96 12.53
N ASN A 96 7.34 -12.87 11.85
CA ASN A 96 7.82 -14.23 11.62
C ASN A 96 9.12 -14.25 10.80
N PHE A 97 9.21 -13.47 9.71
CA PHE A 97 10.46 -13.35 8.95
C PHE A 97 11.62 -12.86 9.82
N ARG A 98 11.40 -11.84 10.66
CA ARG A 98 12.43 -11.34 11.58
C ARG A 98 12.85 -12.39 12.60
N SER A 99 11.93 -13.24 13.05
CA SER A 99 12.24 -14.33 13.99
C SER A 99 13.03 -15.47 13.36
N VAL A 100 12.85 -15.73 12.07
CA VAL A 100 13.57 -16.80 11.35
C VAL A 100 14.96 -16.35 10.90
N LEU A 101 15.13 -15.05 10.61
CA LEU A 101 16.40 -14.46 10.16
C LEU A 101 17.30 -13.98 11.31
N ARG A 102 16.82 -14.06 12.56
CA ARG A 102 17.62 -13.83 13.78
C ARG A 102 18.27 -15.13 14.22
#